data_AF-A0A258ALH8-F1
#
_entry.id   AF-A0A258ALH8-F1
#
_cell.length_a   1.000
_cell.length_b   1.000
_cell.length_c   1.000
_cell.angle_alpha   90.00
_cell.angle_beta   90.00
_cell.angle_gamma   90.00
#
_symmetry.space_group_name_H-M   'P 1'
#
loop_
_entity.id
_entity.type
_entity.pdbx_description
1 polymer ?
#
loop_
_entity_poly.entity_id
_entity_poly.type
_entity_poly.pdbx_seq_one_letter_code
_entity_poly.pdbx_strand_id
1 'polypeptide(L)'
;MADLLQSQPSLASTKDAVKALDKVHAATATAIALIESAAAGRTPEALELVRLLEENSATPADEKHLKVKLTELLGKLPLASKKLSKQENLGRIAELAVRQGKAQGAIALIQQYVNRVIFDVSSSDKYELLKQIRKLGRMDLSAKKAAKTWLLSAPDKVNELCDAAGISTTAGKARKPVSTTSLVTKLMQHGERYAENAGD
;
A
#
# COMPACT_ATOMS: atom_id res chain seq x y z
N MET A 1 -20.50 -0.32 -32.51
CA MET A 1 -20.60 -1.23 -31.34
C MET A 1 -21.92 -1.99 -31.34
N ALA A 2 -23.04 -1.32 -31.64
CA ALA A 2 -24.28 -1.98 -32.06
C ALA A 2 -24.04 -2.97 -33.23
N ASP A 3 -23.21 -2.59 -34.21
CA ASP A 3 -22.86 -3.44 -35.35
C ASP A 3 -22.01 -4.69 -35.00
N LEU A 4 -21.25 -4.63 -33.90
CA LEU A 4 -20.35 -5.72 -33.48
C LEU A 4 -21.09 -6.76 -32.62
N LEU A 5 -22.11 -6.31 -31.87
CA LEU A 5 -23.04 -7.18 -31.16
C LEU A 5 -24.12 -7.78 -32.08
N GLN A 6 -24.49 -7.06 -33.16
CA GLN A 6 -25.38 -7.58 -34.20
C GLN A 6 -24.74 -8.68 -35.06
N SER A 7 -23.42 -8.62 -35.28
CA SER A 7 -22.72 -9.58 -36.14
C SER A 7 -22.31 -10.88 -35.43
N GLN A 8 -22.27 -10.92 -34.09
CA GLN A 8 -21.95 -12.13 -33.31
C GLN A 8 -22.79 -12.28 -32.04
N PRO A 9 -24.06 -12.75 -32.14
CA PRO A 9 -24.97 -12.87 -31.00
C PRO A 9 -24.57 -13.92 -29.95
N SER A 10 -23.65 -14.85 -30.28
CA SER A 10 -23.14 -15.87 -29.37
C SER A 10 -22.14 -15.34 -28.34
N LEU A 11 -21.56 -14.15 -28.53
CA LEU A 11 -20.65 -13.52 -27.57
C LEU A 11 -21.40 -12.81 -26.43
N ALA A 12 -22.67 -12.45 -26.60
CA ALA A 12 -23.44 -11.74 -25.58
C ALA A 12 -23.87 -12.61 -24.38
N SER A 13 -23.78 -13.94 -24.47
CA SER A 13 -24.33 -14.87 -23.47
C SER A 13 -23.30 -15.52 -22.53
N THR A 14 -22.01 -15.28 -22.73
CA THR A 14 -20.97 -15.87 -21.86
C THR A 14 -20.64 -14.91 -20.73
N LYS A 15 -20.69 -15.41 -19.49
CA LYS A 15 -20.37 -14.67 -18.26
C LYS A 15 -18.99 -13.98 -18.33
N ASP A 16 -18.08 -14.54 -19.12
CA ASP A 16 -16.74 -13.98 -19.35
C ASP A 16 -16.73 -12.82 -20.35
N ALA A 17 -17.61 -12.83 -21.36
CA ALA A 17 -17.78 -11.69 -22.26
C ALA A 17 -18.41 -10.49 -21.54
N VAL A 18 -19.37 -10.73 -20.63
CA VAL A 18 -19.94 -9.69 -19.76
C VAL A 18 -18.86 -9.10 -18.84
N LYS A 19 -18.02 -9.93 -18.21
CA LYS A 19 -16.88 -9.45 -17.41
C LYS A 19 -15.84 -8.67 -18.23
N ALA A 20 -15.57 -9.11 -19.46
CA ALA A 20 -14.68 -8.40 -20.37
C ALA A 20 -15.28 -7.05 -20.77
N LEU A 21 -16.60 -7.00 -21.02
CA LEU A 21 -17.35 -5.78 -21.29
C LEU A 21 -17.35 -4.82 -20.10
N ASP A 22 -17.55 -5.31 -18.87
CA ASP A 22 -17.48 -4.50 -17.66
C ASP A 22 -16.08 -3.89 -17.48
N LYS A 23 -15.02 -4.67 -17.75
CA LYS A 23 -13.65 -4.16 -17.73
C LYS A 23 -13.39 -3.11 -18.81
N VAL A 24 -13.87 -3.35 -20.02
CA VAL A 24 -13.75 -2.38 -21.13
C VAL A 24 -14.54 -1.11 -20.81
N HIS A 25 -15.72 -1.23 -20.23
CA HIS A 25 -16.57 -0.10 -19.83
C HIS A 25 -15.92 0.72 -18.71
N ALA A 26 -15.40 0.06 -17.68
CA ALA A 26 -14.64 0.72 -16.62
C ALA A 26 -13.41 1.44 -17.19
N ALA A 27 -12.65 0.79 -18.08
CA ALA A 27 -11.48 1.40 -18.72
C ALA A 27 -11.86 2.60 -19.62
N THR A 28 -12.99 2.52 -20.34
CA THR A 28 -13.47 3.65 -21.16
C THR A 28 -14.02 4.80 -20.32
N ALA A 29 -14.71 4.52 -19.23
CA ALA A 29 -15.15 5.56 -18.29
C ALA A 29 -13.94 6.31 -17.68
N THR A 30 -12.89 5.58 -17.30
CA THR A 30 -11.62 6.17 -16.86
C THR A 30 -10.98 7.00 -17.98
N ALA A 31 -10.93 6.50 -19.21
CA ALA A 31 -10.36 7.24 -20.34
C ALA A 31 -11.15 8.52 -20.67
N ILE A 32 -12.48 8.49 -20.61
CA ILE A 32 -13.34 9.67 -20.83
C ILE A 32 -13.09 10.71 -19.73
N ALA A 33 -13.05 10.30 -18.47
CA ALA A 33 -12.74 11.20 -17.37
C ALA A 33 -11.33 11.84 -17.51
N LEU A 34 -10.35 11.09 -18.03
CA LEU A 34 -9.01 11.60 -18.34
C LEU A 34 -9.04 12.62 -19.50
N ILE A 35 -9.82 12.38 -20.55
CA ILE A 35 -9.97 13.28 -21.71
C ILE A 35 -10.72 14.56 -21.32
N GLU A 36 -11.81 14.46 -20.56
CA GLU A 36 -12.55 15.63 -20.05
C GLU A 36 -11.69 16.46 -19.10
N SER A 37 -10.86 15.79 -18.29
CA SER A 37 -9.88 16.43 -17.41
C SER A 37 -8.76 17.13 -18.19
N ALA A 38 -8.27 16.53 -19.29
CA ALA A 38 -7.31 17.17 -20.18
C ALA A 38 -7.92 18.37 -20.94
N ALA A 39 -9.18 18.25 -21.38
CA ALA A 39 -9.95 19.33 -22.00
C ALA A 39 -10.24 20.49 -21.03
N ALA A 40 -10.29 20.21 -19.72
CA ALA A 40 -10.34 21.21 -18.65
C ALA A 40 -8.97 21.82 -18.30
N GLY A 41 -7.90 21.49 -19.04
CA GLY A 41 -6.55 22.04 -18.86
C GLY A 41 -5.72 21.39 -17.74
N ARG A 42 -6.07 20.17 -17.29
CA ARG A 42 -5.23 19.44 -16.33
C ARG A 42 -4.01 18.84 -17.03
N THR A 43 -2.84 19.05 -16.44
CA THR A 43 -1.57 18.58 -17.00
C THR A 43 -1.45 17.04 -16.90
N PRO A 44 -0.60 16.40 -17.72
CA PRO A 44 -0.36 14.95 -17.65
C PRO A 44 -0.02 14.45 -16.24
N GLU A 45 0.72 15.26 -15.48
CA GLU A 45 1.11 14.95 -14.10
C GLU A 45 -0.08 14.95 -13.13
N ALA A 46 -1.09 15.80 -13.35
CA ALA A 46 -2.32 15.75 -12.56
C ALA A 46 -3.10 14.45 -12.83
N LEU A 47 -3.16 14.02 -14.08
CA LEU A 47 -3.84 12.79 -14.47
C LEU A 47 -3.15 11.56 -13.85
N GLU A 48 -1.81 11.53 -13.93
CA GLU A 48 -1.01 10.47 -13.32
C GLU A 48 -1.20 10.45 -11.79
N LEU A 49 -1.19 11.61 -11.14
CA LEU A 49 -1.39 11.67 -9.70
C LEU A 49 -2.77 11.17 -9.27
N VAL A 50 -3.83 11.52 -10.00
CA VAL A 50 -5.18 11.01 -9.72
C VAL A 50 -5.22 9.49 -9.85
N ARG A 51 -4.68 8.94 -10.94
CA ARG A 51 -4.60 7.49 -11.16
C ARG A 51 -3.86 6.79 -10.02
N LEU A 52 -2.68 7.29 -9.66
CA LEU A 52 -1.87 6.72 -8.59
C LEU A 52 -2.56 6.79 -7.23
N LEU A 53 -3.29 7.88 -6.94
CA LEU A 53 -4.06 8.00 -5.71
C LEU A 53 -5.24 7.03 -5.67
N GLU A 54 -5.95 6.84 -6.78
CA GLU A 54 -7.04 5.88 -6.87
C GLU A 54 -6.55 4.45 -6.65
N GLU A 55 -5.48 4.05 -7.34
CA GLU A 55 -4.90 2.70 -7.27
C GLU A 55 -4.35 2.38 -5.87
N ASN A 56 -3.78 3.37 -5.16
CA ASN A 56 -3.05 3.15 -3.91
C ASN A 56 -3.81 3.58 -2.64
N SER A 57 -5.08 3.97 -2.76
CA SER A 57 -5.97 4.27 -1.62
C SER A 57 -7.07 3.22 -1.44
N ALA A 58 -6.73 1.96 -1.69
CA ALA A 58 -7.66 0.83 -1.63
C ALA A 58 -8.11 0.51 -0.19
N THR A 59 -7.21 0.67 0.80
CA THR A 59 -7.55 0.47 2.22
C THR A 59 -7.61 1.80 2.99
N PRO A 60 -8.38 1.88 4.09
CA PRO A 60 -8.40 3.06 4.95
C PRO A 60 -7.04 3.41 5.56
N ALA A 61 -6.20 2.39 5.80
CA ALA A 61 -4.84 2.58 6.30
C ALA A 61 -3.96 3.26 5.25
N ASP A 62 -4.07 2.81 4.00
CA ASP A 62 -3.27 3.36 2.91
C ASP A 62 -3.70 4.79 2.56
N GLU A 63 -5.01 5.03 2.51
CA GLU A 63 -5.56 6.37 2.30
C GLU A 63 -5.10 7.34 3.39
N LYS A 64 -5.10 6.92 4.66
CA LYS A 64 -4.63 7.75 5.78
C LYS A 64 -3.14 8.07 5.65
N HIS A 65 -2.32 7.07 5.29
CA HIS A 65 -0.88 7.27 5.16
C HIS A 65 -0.56 8.26 4.02
N LEU A 66 -1.14 8.03 2.84
CA LEU A 66 -0.97 8.92 1.69
C LEU A 66 -1.44 10.34 1.99
N LYS A 67 -2.55 10.50 2.71
CA LYS A 67 -3.03 11.83 3.15
C LYS A 67 -2.02 12.54 4.04
N VAL A 68 -1.44 11.87 5.03
CA VAL A 68 -0.41 12.47 5.91
C VAL A 68 0.77 12.95 5.08
N LYS A 69 1.29 12.08 4.22
CA LYS A 69 2.46 12.38 3.38
C LYS A 69 2.21 13.50 2.36
N LEU A 70 1.04 13.51 1.72
CA LEU A 70 0.65 14.60 0.83
C LEU A 70 0.39 15.91 1.58
N THR A 71 -0.07 15.85 2.82
CA THR A 71 -0.20 17.03 3.70
C THR A 71 1.18 17.58 4.06
N GLU A 72 2.16 16.73 4.36
CA GLU A 72 3.55 17.16 4.60
C GLU A 72 4.13 17.89 3.37
N LEU A 73 3.86 17.39 2.16
CA LEU A 73 4.37 17.97 0.92
C LEU A 73 3.61 19.24 0.48
N LEU A 74 2.27 19.19 0.49
CA LEU A 74 1.39 20.22 -0.07
C LEU A 74 0.88 21.22 0.97
N GLY A 75 1.18 20.99 2.25
CA GLY A 75 0.61 21.73 3.37
C GLY A 75 -0.84 21.32 3.59
N LYS A 76 -1.78 22.24 3.38
CA LYS A 76 -3.19 21.98 3.64
C LYS A 76 -3.86 21.31 2.44
N LEU A 77 -4.27 20.06 2.58
CA LEU A 77 -5.07 19.38 1.56
C LEU A 77 -6.50 19.99 1.45
N PRO A 78 -7.14 19.90 0.27
CA PRO A 78 -8.52 20.31 0.10
C PRO A 78 -9.42 19.55 1.07
N LEU A 79 -10.35 20.26 1.72
CA LEU A 79 -11.33 19.65 2.60
C LEU A 79 -12.26 18.74 1.79
N ALA A 80 -12.35 17.48 2.19
CA ALA A 80 -13.35 16.57 1.66
C ALA A 80 -14.75 17.10 2.02
N SER A 81 -15.52 17.52 1.02
CA SER A 81 -16.91 17.90 1.21
C SER A 81 -17.80 16.67 1.09
N LYS A 82 -18.87 16.58 1.90
CA LYS A 82 -19.92 15.55 1.74
C LYS A 82 -20.60 15.59 0.37
N LYS A 83 -20.46 16.71 -0.37
CA LYS A 83 -21.04 16.89 -1.71
C LYS A 83 -20.10 16.45 -2.84
N LEU A 84 -18.84 16.15 -2.55
CA LEU A 84 -17.85 15.75 -3.56
C LEU A 84 -17.66 14.24 -3.53
N SER A 85 -17.68 13.62 -4.69
CA SER A 85 -17.26 12.23 -4.89
C SER A 85 -15.79 12.04 -4.51
N LYS A 86 -15.39 10.77 -4.29
CA LYS A 86 -13.99 10.42 -4.01
C LYS A 86 -13.07 10.93 -5.13
N GLN A 87 -13.48 10.70 -6.38
CA GLN A 87 -12.72 11.07 -7.58
C GLN A 87 -12.54 12.59 -7.71
N GLU A 88 -13.58 13.38 -7.43
CA GLU A 88 -13.46 14.85 -7.43
C GLU A 88 -12.53 15.36 -6.33
N ASN A 89 -12.52 14.73 -5.16
CA ASN A 89 -11.59 15.09 -4.09
C ASN A 89 -10.13 14.77 -4.47
N LEU A 90 -9.87 13.63 -5.11
CA LEU A 90 -8.54 13.29 -5.63
C LEU A 90 -8.09 14.26 -6.73
N GLY A 91 -9.01 14.64 -7.63
CA GLY A 91 -8.77 15.67 -8.64
C GLY A 91 -8.34 17.00 -8.05
N ARG A 92 -8.98 17.45 -6.96
CA ARG A 92 -8.57 18.68 -6.25
C ARG A 92 -7.20 18.59 -5.61
N ILE A 93 -6.80 17.42 -5.11
CA ILE A 93 -5.46 17.20 -4.55
C ILE A 93 -4.42 17.31 -5.68
N ALA A 94 -4.69 16.72 -6.84
CA ALA A 94 -3.81 16.80 -8.00
C ALA A 94 -3.70 18.22 -8.57
N GLU A 95 -4.81 18.94 -8.70
CA GLU A 95 -4.80 20.35 -9.09
C GLU A 95 -3.98 21.22 -8.13
N LEU A 96 -4.10 20.98 -6.82
CA LEU A 96 -3.28 21.68 -5.82
C LEU A 96 -1.79 21.37 -6.00
N ALA A 97 -1.43 20.10 -6.22
CA ALA A 97 -0.05 19.70 -6.44
C ALA A 97 0.55 20.34 -7.69
N VAL A 98 -0.20 20.41 -8.79
CA VAL A 98 0.24 21.09 -10.02
C VAL A 98 0.37 22.60 -9.81
N ARG A 99 -0.62 23.24 -9.19
CA ARG A 99 -0.58 24.69 -8.91
C ARG A 99 0.60 25.09 -8.03
N GLN A 100 1.02 24.20 -7.12
CA GLN A 100 2.21 24.42 -6.28
C GLN A 100 3.53 24.00 -6.93
N GLY A 101 3.53 23.47 -8.15
CA GLY A 101 4.73 22.94 -8.81
C GLY A 101 5.29 21.67 -8.14
N LYS A 102 4.48 20.95 -7.37
CA LYS A 102 4.87 19.78 -6.57
C LYS A 102 4.30 18.45 -7.10
N ALA A 103 3.73 18.44 -8.29
CA ALA A 103 3.11 17.24 -8.87
C ALA A 103 4.08 16.05 -8.98
N GLN A 104 5.29 16.29 -9.51
CA GLN A 104 6.33 15.26 -9.59
C GLN A 104 6.78 14.74 -8.22
N GLY A 105 6.90 15.63 -7.22
CA GLY A 105 7.20 15.23 -5.85
C GLY A 105 6.10 14.37 -5.23
N ALA A 106 4.83 14.67 -5.54
CA ALA A 106 3.70 13.90 -5.06
C ALA A 106 3.63 12.51 -5.74
N ILE A 107 3.92 12.43 -7.04
CA ILE A 107 4.04 11.16 -7.78
C ILE A 107 5.15 10.31 -7.17
N ALA A 108 6.36 10.86 -7.00
CA ALA A 108 7.49 10.16 -6.42
C ALA A 108 7.18 9.64 -5.01
N LEU A 109 6.46 10.43 -4.20
CA LEU A 109 6.04 10.03 -2.86
C LEU A 109 5.10 8.82 -2.90
N ILE A 110 4.12 8.82 -3.80
CA ILE A 110 3.19 7.69 -3.93
C ILE A 110 3.94 6.47 -4.44
N GLN A 111 4.83 6.61 -5.41
CA GLN A 111 5.65 5.50 -5.91
C GLN A 111 6.56 4.91 -4.84
N GLN A 112 7.18 5.73 -3.98
CA GLN A 112 7.93 5.25 -2.81
C GLN A 112 7.03 4.45 -1.87
N TYR A 113 5.80 4.91 -1.67
CA TYR A 113 4.83 4.21 -0.85
C TYR A 113 4.42 2.86 -1.43
N VAL A 114 4.22 2.75 -2.76
CA VAL A 114 3.92 1.48 -3.44
C VAL A 114 5.08 0.49 -3.30
N ASN A 115 6.30 0.97 -3.50
CA ASN A 115 7.51 0.15 -3.48
C ASN A 115 8.06 -0.09 -2.06
N ARG A 116 7.33 0.33 -1.02
CA ARG A 116 7.81 0.21 0.36
C ARG A 116 7.90 -1.26 0.77
N VAL A 117 8.91 -1.58 1.55
CA VAL A 117 9.02 -2.90 2.16
C VAL A 117 7.93 -3.02 3.24
N ILE A 118 7.02 -3.96 3.07
CA ILE A 118 5.98 -4.29 4.05
C ILE A 118 6.19 -5.68 4.63
N PHE A 119 5.62 -5.90 5.82
CA PHE A 119 5.53 -7.21 6.43
C PHE A 119 4.27 -7.92 5.91
N ASP A 120 4.46 -8.93 5.08
CA ASP A 120 3.44 -9.80 4.54
C ASP A 120 3.14 -10.95 5.52
N VAL A 121 1.99 -10.82 6.17
CA VAL A 121 1.45 -11.75 7.16
C VAL A 121 0.82 -13.01 6.55
N SER A 122 0.67 -13.08 5.22
CA SER A 122 0.04 -14.21 4.53
C SER A 122 0.97 -15.41 4.38
N SER A 123 2.28 -15.22 4.55
CA SER A 123 3.25 -16.31 4.47
C SER A 123 3.14 -17.26 5.66
N SER A 124 2.90 -18.54 5.37
CA SER A 124 2.94 -19.62 6.37
C SER A 124 4.36 -20.16 6.62
N ASP A 125 5.30 -19.87 5.72
CA ASP A 125 6.70 -20.30 5.82
C ASP A 125 7.48 -19.42 6.82
N LYS A 126 8.00 -20.07 7.86
CA LYS A 126 8.83 -19.44 8.89
C LYS A 126 10.11 -18.80 8.33
N TYR A 127 10.71 -19.37 7.29
CA TYR A 127 11.93 -18.80 6.69
C TYR A 127 11.64 -17.52 5.92
N GLU A 128 10.51 -17.47 5.21
CA GLU A 128 10.08 -16.23 4.56
C GLU A 128 9.67 -15.16 5.56
N LEU A 129 8.93 -15.52 6.62
CA LEU A 129 8.65 -14.59 7.71
C LEU A 129 9.94 -14.06 8.36
N LEU A 130 10.95 -14.92 8.57
CA LEU A 130 12.25 -14.51 9.12
C LEU A 130 13.02 -13.59 8.15
N LYS A 131 13.00 -13.88 6.84
CA LYS A 131 13.58 -12.99 5.82
C LYS A 131 12.90 -11.62 5.83
N GLN A 132 11.58 -11.57 5.99
CA GLN A 132 10.86 -10.31 6.13
C GLN A 132 11.21 -9.56 7.41
N ILE A 133 11.36 -10.27 8.54
CA ILE A 133 11.85 -9.70 9.81
C ILE A 133 13.23 -9.09 9.64
N ARG A 134 14.14 -9.73 8.91
CA ARG A 134 15.47 -9.19 8.59
C ARG A 134 15.44 -7.90 7.77
N LYS A 135 14.32 -7.62 7.09
CA LYS A 135 14.09 -6.36 6.36
C LYS A 135 13.43 -5.29 7.22
N LEU A 136 13.13 -5.54 8.51
CA LEU A 136 12.48 -4.58 9.40
C LEU A 136 13.19 -3.23 9.46
N GLY A 137 14.53 -3.20 9.45
CA GLY A 137 15.26 -1.93 9.46
C GLY A 137 14.98 -1.04 8.25
N ARG A 138 14.55 -1.61 7.12
CA ARG A 138 14.17 -0.89 5.89
C ARG A 138 12.66 -0.59 5.79
N MET A 139 11.86 -1.04 6.76
CA MET A 139 10.42 -0.79 6.80
C MET A 139 10.11 0.56 7.45
N ASP A 140 9.04 1.22 6.99
CA ASP A 140 8.55 2.43 7.63
C ASP A 140 7.90 2.14 9.01
N LEU A 141 7.67 3.20 9.80
CA LEU A 141 7.07 3.08 11.14
C LEU A 141 5.69 2.40 11.14
N SER A 142 4.89 2.59 10.08
CA SER A 142 3.57 1.99 9.96
C SER A 142 3.67 0.49 9.73
N ALA A 143 4.56 0.05 8.82
CA ALA A 143 4.84 -1.34 8.54
C ALA A 143 5.46 -2.05 9.77
N LYS A 144 6.39 -1.40 10.47
CA LYS A 144 6.93 -1.90 11.75
C LYS A 144 5.84 -2.10 12.80
N LYS A 145 4.89 -1.16 12.91
CA LYS A 145 3.77 -1.25 13.85
C LYS A 145 2.78 -2.37 13.47
N ALA A 146 2.51 -2.54 12.18
CA ALA A 146 1.68 -3.63 11.68
C ALA A 146 2.32 -5.00 11.97
N ALA A 147 3.60 -5.15 11.65
CA ALA A 147 4.38 -6.36 11.95
C ALA A 147 4.36 -6.69 13.45
N LYS A 148 4.62 -5.68 14.30
CA LYS A 148 4.56 -5.85 15.76
C LYS A 148 3.20 -6.31 16.24
N THR A 149 2.13 -5.70 15.74
CA THR A 149 0.75 -6.04 16.12
C THR A 149 0.44 -7.49 15.75
N TRP A 150 0.80 -7.91 14.54
CA TRP A 150 0.59 -9.28 14.10
C TRP A 150 1.42 -10.29 14.92
N LEU A 151 2.70 -10.02 15.13
CA LEU A 151 3.57 -10.90 15.93
C LEU A 151 3.05 -11.09 17.36
N LEU A 152 2.53 -10.02 17.99
CA LEU A 152 1.90 -10.13 19.31
C LEU A 152 0.62 -10.98 19.30
N SER A 153 -0.11 -11.01 18.18
CA SER A 153 -1.30 -11.83 18.01
C SER A 153 -1.01 -13.30 17.66
N ALA A 154 0.25 -13.64 17.34
CA ALA A 154 0.67 -14.99 16.95
C ALA A 154 1.85 -15.53 17.81
N PRO A 155 1.65 -15.81 19.11
CA PRO A 155 2.72 -16.21 20.02
C PRO A 155 3.50 -17.47 19.59
N ASP A 156 2.81 -18.46 19.02
CA ASP A 156 3.45 -19.71 18.58
C ASP A 156 4.45 -19.45 17.45
N LYS A 157 4.09 -18.58 16.51
CA LYS A 157 4.97 -18.15 15.42
C LYS A 157 6.17 -17.37 15.93
N VAL A 158 5.99 -16.56 16.97
CA VAL A 158 7.11 -15.81 17.58
C VAL A 158 8.16 -16.77 18.15
N ASN A 159 7.74 -17.86 18.81
CA ASN A 159 8.68 -18.86 19.32
C ASN A 159 9.44 -19.55 18.16
N GLU A 160 8.73 -20.01 17.13
CA GLU A 160 9.35 -20.61 15.93
C GLU A 160 10.39 -19.69 15.27
N LEU A 161 10.06 -18.38 15.18
CA LEU A 161 10.93 -17.38 14.59
C LEU A 161 12.13 -17.05 15.48
N CYS A 162 11.95 -17.01 16.80
CA CYS A 162 13.04 -16.84 17.75
C CYS A 162 14.02 -18.01 17.69
N ASP A 163 13.53 -19.24 17.65
CA ASP A 163 14.36 -20.44 17.54
C ASP A 163 15.16 -20.43 16.24
N ALA A 164 14.51 -20.09 15.10
CA ALA A 164 15.18 -19.97 13.80
C ALA A 164 16.20 -18.81 13.74
N ALA A 165 16.02 -17.78 14.56
CA ALA A 165 16.93 -16.64 14.68
C ALA A 165 18.04 -16.85 15.74
N GLY A 166 18.06 -17.99 16.45
CA GLY A 166 18.99 -18.23 17.55
C GLY A 166 18.73 -17.34 18.79
N ILE A 167 17.52 -16.80 18.93
CA ILE A 167 17.11 -15.96 20.07
C ILE A 167 16.53 -16.87 21.16
N SER A 168 17.15 -16.87 22.34
CA SER A 168 16.66 -17.68 23.47
C SER A 168 15.24 -17.28 23.92
N THR A 169 14.34 -18.26 23.91
CA THR A 169 12.95 -18.18 24.40
C THR A 169 12.83 -18.36 25.92
N THR A 170 13.93 -18.72 26.58
CA THR A 170 14.01 -18.83 28.05
C THR A 170 15.10 -17.92 28.62
N ALA A 171 14.95 -17.50 29.88
CA ALA A 171 15.89 -16.61 30.56
C ALA A 171 16.19 -17.02 32.01
N GLY A 172 17.37 -16.61 32.48
CA GLY A 172 17.85 -16.82 33.84
C GLY A 172 18.32 -18.26 34.13
N LYS A 173 18.91 -18.46 35.32
CA LYS A 173 19.41 -19.78 35.76
C LYS A 173 18.33 -20.85 35.82
N ALA A 174 17.09 -20.45 36.06
CA ALA A 174 15.92 -21.33 36.15
C ALA A 174 15.23 -21.60 34.79
N ARG A 175 15.77 -21.10 33.66
CA ARG A 175 15.21 -21.27 32.30
C ARG A 175 13.70 -20.96 32.22
N LYS A 176 13.27 -19.85 32.82
CA LYS A 176 11.85 -19.44 32.76
C LYS A 176 11.49 -18.94 31.36
N PRO A 177 10.26 -19.18 30.86
CA PRO A 177 9.81 -18.63 29.59
C PRO A 177 9.89 -17.10 29.56
N VAL A 178 10.39 -16.55 28.46
CA VAL A 178 10.39 -15.11 28.19
C VAL A 178 9.01 -14.70 27.68
N SER A 179 8.52 -13.53 28.09
CA SER A 179 7.23 -13.04 27.61
C SER A 179 7.22 -12.82 26.09
N THR A 180 6.09 -13.09 25.44
CA THR A 180 5.92 -12.87 23.98
C THR A 180 6.28 -11.44 23.59
N THR A 181 5.87 -10.44 24.38
CA THR A 181 6.22 -9.03 24.14
C THR A 181 7.73 -8.79 24.10
N SER A 182 8.47 -9.40 25.02
CA SER A 182 9.93 -9.31 25.05
C SER A 182 10.57 -10.04 23.86
N LEU A 183 10.04 -11.19 23.47
CA LEU A 183 10.50 -11.95 22.31
C LEU A 183 10.28 -11.18 21.01
N VAL A 184 9.09 -10.61 20.80
CA VAL A 184 8.79 -9.74 19.65
C VAL A 184 9.77 -8.56 19.60
N THR A 185 10.06 -7.93 20.74
CA THR A 185 11.00 -6.80 20.80
C THR A 185 12.41 -7.24 20.38
N LYS A 186 12.90 -8.38 20.89
CA LYS A 186 14.21 -8.93 20.51
C LYS A 186 14.27 -9.30 19.03
N LEU A 187 13.20 -9.92 18.52
CA LEU A 187 13.07 -10.32 17.12
C LEU A 187 13.14 -9.10 16.19
N MET A 188 12.43 -8.03 16.55
CA MET A 188 12.47 -6.77 15.81
C MET A 188 13.85 -6.12 15.83
N GLN A 189 14.49 -6.03 17.00
CA GLN A 189 15.85 -5.50 17.13
C GLN A 189 16.86 -6.31 16.35
N HIS A 190 16.72 -7.64 16.34
CA HIS A 190 17.56 -8.52 15.53
C HIS A 190 17.38 -8.23 14.04
N GLY A 191 16.15 -8.01 13.59
CA GLY A 191 15.85 -7.61 12.21
C GLY A 191 16.43 -6.26 11.83
N GLU A 192 16.34 -5.26 12.71
CA GLU A 192 16.91 -3.93 12.50
C GLU A 192 18.44 -3.97 12.39
N ARG A 193 19.12 -4.64 13.33
CA ARG A 193 20.57 -4.82 13.28
C ARG A 193 21.03 -5.56 12.03
N TYR A 194 20.27 -6.56 11.58
CA TYR A 194 20.59 -7.27 10.35
C TYR A 194 20.55 -6.33 9.14
N ALA A 195 19.50 -5.50 9.03
CA ALA A 195 19.38 -4.54 7.94
C ALA A 195 20.49 -3.47 7.96
N GLU A 196 20.90 -3.01 9.13
CA GLU A 196 22.02 -2.06 9.31
C GLU A 196 23.36 -2.67 8.89
N ASN A 197 23.59 -3.95 9.19
CA ASN A 197 24.84 -4.65 8.87
C ASN A 197 24.91 -5.16 7.43
N ALA A 198 23.77 -5.46 6.82
CA ALA A 198 23.68 -5.93 5.43
C ALA A 198 23.67 -4.77 4.42
N GLY A 199 24.49 -3.75 4.67
CA GLY A 199 24.52 -2.50 3.89
C GLY A 199 24.52 -2.74 2.38
N ASP A 200 23.50 -2.20 1.71
CA ASP A 200 23.48 -1.84 0.29
C ASP A 200 23.12 -0.36 0.22
#